data_AF-A0A6L5HZ73-F1
#
_entry.id   AF-A0A6L5HZ73-F1
#
_cell.length_a   1.000
_cell.length_b   1.000
_cell.length_c   1.000
_cell.angle_alpha   90.00
_cell.angle_beta   90.00
_cell.angle_gamma   90.00
#
_symmetry.space_group_name_H-M   'P 1'
#
loop_
_entity.id
_entity.type
_entity.pdbx_description
1 polymer ?
#
loop_
_entity_poly.entity_id
_entity_poly.type
_entity_poly.pdbx_seq_one_letter_code
_entity_poly.pdbx_strand_id
1 'polypeptide(L)'
;MNNGLIDLEDTMYRLYLMFYPNDKAIRIGFDALPSHTLSLISQYPEATAHVIACSTYRLHRRVFSSPFTVERHTPRSLIRLRPARTITYSFDSQQDLALAVRHVITQPTDNQILQELACMTFKIINQPSLKLDIDSLQESTESLAIAVHKLTRATTC
;
A
#
# COMPACT_ATOMS: atom_id res chain seq x y z
N MET A 1 -3.90 22.32 -10.22
CA MET A 1 -3.78 21.71 -8.88
C MET A 1 -4.71 20.51 -8.87
N ASN A 2 -4.19 19.32 -8.56
CA ASN A 2 -4.96 18.07 -8.64
C ASN A 2 -5.87 17.95 -7.40
N ASN A 3 -7.12 18.42 -7.51
CA ASN A 3 -8.10 18.34 -6.42
C ASN A 3 -8.34 16.89 -5.94
N GLY A 4 -8.09 15.91 -6.80
CA GLY A 4 -8.32 14.49 -6.48
C GLY A 4 -7.53 13.93 -5.30
N LEU A 5 -6.38 14.53 -4.91
CA LEU A 5 -5.68 14.09 -3.68
C LEU A 5 -6.43 14.54 -2.43
N ILE A 6 -6.85 15.81 -2.41
CA ILE A 6 -7.62 16.38 -1.30
C ILE A 6 -8.97 15.69 -1.19
N ASP A 7 -9.65 15.49 -2.33
CA ASP A 7 -10.95 14.82 -2.39
C ASP A 7 -10.85 13.36 -1.88
N LEU A 8 -9.76 12.65 -2.20
CA LEU A 8 -9.49 11.31 -1.70
C LEU A 8 -9.27 11.31 -0.18
N GLU A 9 -8.40 12.19 0.33
CA GLU A 9 -8.09 12.30 1.76
C GLU A 9 -9.34 12.67 2.58
N ASP A 10 -10.10 13.67 2.14
CA ASP A 10 -11.34 14.09 2.80
C ASP A 10 -12.38 12.97 2.81
N THR A 11 -12.55 12.26 1.69
CA THR A 11 -13.55 11.19 1.61
C THR A 11 -13.13 9.98 2.44
N MET A 12 -11.83 9.64 2.46
CA MET A 12 -11.27 8.59 3.31
C MET A 12 -11.39 8.93 4.80
N TYR A 13 -11.22 10.20 5.17
CA TYR A 13 -11.42 10.66 6.54
C TYR A 13 -12.91 10.64 6.94
N ARG A 14 -13.83 10.99 6.04
CA ARG A 14 -15.27 10.84 6.28
C ARG A 14 -15.67 9.38 6.50
N LEU A 15 -15.09 8.45 5.73
CA LEU A 15 -15.27 7.02 5.99
C LEU A 15 -14.72 6.64 7.37
N TYR A 16 -13.57 7.16 7.77
CA TYR A 16 -13.05 6.95 9.11
C TYR A 16 -14.05 7.39 10.18
N LEU A 17 -14.56 8.63 10.11
CA LEU A 17 -15.56 9.13 11.06
C LEU A 17 -16.84 8.28 11.07
N MET A 18 -17.25 7.77 9.92
CA MET A 18 -18.43 6.91 9.79
C MET A 18 -18.22 5.54 10.44
N PHE A 19 -17.04 4.92 10.31
CA PHE A 19 -16.77 3.56 10.81
C PHE A 19 -16.05 3.51 12.16
N TYR A 20 -15.48 4.64 12.60
CA TYR A 20 -14.77 4.82 13.87
C TYR A 20 -15.26 6.07 14.64
N PRO A 21 -16.56 6.19 14.96
CA PRO A 21 -17.04 7.29 15.79
C PRO A 21 -16.36 7.24 17.15
N ASN A 22 -15.78 8.38 17.58
CA ASN A 22 -15.01 8.48 18.82
C ASN A 22 -13.86 7.46 18.92
N ASP A 23 -13.19 7.20 17.79
CA ASP A 23 -12.05 6.27 17.67
C ASP A 23 -12.38 4.81 18.02
N LYS A 24 -13.66 4.43 17.95
CA LYS A 24 -14.14 3.06 18.22
C LYS A 24 -14.80 2.48 16.99
N ALA A 25 -14.28 1.34 16.52
CA ALA A 25 -14.85 0.62 15.39
C ALA A 25 -16.32 0.25 15.66
N ILE A 26 -17.21 0.59 14.73
CA ILE A 26 -18.61 0.17 14.79
C ILE A 26 -18.68 -1.35 14.56
N ARG A 27 -19.52 -2.05 15.34
CA ARG A 27 -19.71 -3.50 15.21
C ARG A 27 -20.57 -3.91 14.01
N ILE A 28 -21.44 -3.02 13.54
CA ILE A 28 -22.43 -3.25 12.49
C ILE A 28 -22.03 -2.46 11.25
N GLY A 29 -22.02 -3.12 10.09
CA GLY A 29 -21.73 -2.47 8.80
C GLY A 29 -20.25 -2.25 8.50
N PHE A 30 -19.34 -2.62 9.41
CA PHE A 30 -17.89 -2.56 9.16
C PHE A 30 -17.47 -3.38 7.92
N ASP A 31 -18.23 -4.43 7.60
CA ASP A 31 -18.06 -5.24 6.38
C ASP A 31 -18.23 -4.44 5.08
N ALA A 32 -18.82 -3.24 5.13
CA ALA A 32 -18.95 -2.33 3.99
C ALA A 32 -17.72 -1.42 3.80
N LEU A 33 -16.85 -1.25 4.80
CA LEU A 33 -15.65 -0.42 4.68
C LEU A 33 -14.74 -0.87 3.50
N PRO A 34 -14.48 -2.17 3.28
CA PRO A 34 -13.70 -2.63 2.15
C PRO A 34 -14.31 -2.25 0.78
N SER A 35 -15.63 -2.32 0.63
CA SER A 35 -16.27 -1.97 -0.66
C SER A 35 -16.23 -0.46 -0.92
N HIS A 36 -16.43 0.36 0.10
CA HIS A 36 -16.30 1.82 -0.02
C HIS A 36 -14.87 2.25 -0.35
N THR A 37 -13.88 1.70 0.35
CA THR A 37 -12.46 2.03 0.11
C THR A 37 -11.99 1.56 -1.26
N LEU A 38 -12.41 0.36 -1.71
CA LEU A 38 -12.17 -0.13 -3.08
C LEU A 38 -12.75 0.83 -4.14
N SER A 39 -14.01 1.24 -3.99
CA SER A 39 -14.64 2.17 -4.93
C SER A 39 -13.87 3.50 -5.01
N LEU A 40 -13.37 4.00 -3.88
CA LEU A 40 -12.62 5.26 -3.84
C LEU A 40 -11.27 5.16 -4.54
N ILE A 41 -10.51 4.10 -4.31
CA ILE A 41 -9.20 3.96 -4.97
C ILE A 41 -9.34 3.82 -6.49
N SER A 42 -10.43 3.20 -6.97
CA SER A 42 -10.73 3.11 -8.40
C SER A 42 -11.14 4.45 -9.00
N GLN A 43 -11.79 5.34 -8.23
CA GLN A 43 -12.15 6.70 -8.67
C GLN A 43 -10.93 7.64 -8.71
N TYR A 44 -9.96 7.42 -7.81
CA TYR A 44 -8.78 8.27 -7.67
C TYR A 44 -7.47 7.46 -7.77
N PRO A 45 -7.19 6.79 -8.89
CA PRO A 45 -6.03 5.89 -9.02
C PRO A 45 -4.69 6.64 -8.92
N GLU A 46 -4.61 7.86 -9.45
CA GLU A 46 -3.39 8.68 -9.40
C GLU A 46 -3.08 9.16 -7.98
N ALA A 47 -4.09 9.68 -7.28
CA ALA A 47 -3.92 10.13 -5.90
C ALA A 47 -3.60 8.96 -4.96
N THR A 48 -4.27 7.82 -5.14
CA THR A 48 -4.00 6.60 -4.37
C THR A 48 -2.56 6.13 -4.56
N ALA A 49 -2.11 6.04 -5.81
CA ALA A 49 -0.74 5.66 -6.12
C ALA A 49 0.29 6.61 -5.50
N HIS A 50 0.02 7.92 -5.55
CA HIS A 50 0.88 8.93 -4.94
C HIS A 50 0.96 8.78 -3.42
N VAL A 51 -0.17 8.59 -2.72
CA VAL A 51 -0.21 8.38 -1.26
C VAL A 51 0.60 7.15 -0.87
N ILE A 52 0.38 6.03 -1.57
CA ILE A 52 1.09 4.78 -1.29
C ILE A 52 2.59 4.97 -1.52
N ALA A 53 3.00 5.49 -2.68
CA ALA A 53 4.41 5.66 -2.99
C ALA A 53 5.12 6.66 -2.05
N CYS A 54 4.45 7.75 -1.66
CA CYS A 54 5.00 8.70 -0.67
C CYS A 54 5.15 8.05 0.70
N SER A 55 4.15 7.28 1.14
CA SER A 55 4.15 6.67 2.46
C SER A 55 5.20 5.57 2.59
N THR A 56 5.32 4.67 1.60
CA THR A 56 6.36 3.65 1.55
C THR A 56 7.73 4.30 1.62
N TYR A 57 7.94 5.36 0.84
CA TYR A 57 9.17 6.11 0.79
C TYR A 57 9.57 6.73 2.14
N ARG A 58 8.60 7.39 2.81
CA ARG A 58 8.79 8.00 4.14
C ARG A 58 9.05 6.96 5.22
N LEU A 59 8.29 5.86 5.23
CA LEU A 59 8.40 4.80 6.25
C LEU A 59 9.74 4.06 6.15
N HIS A 60 10.25 3.83 4.94
CA HIS A 60 11.58 3.23 4.75
C HIS A 60 12.75 4.18 4.98
N ARG A 61 12.50 5.41 5.44
CA ARG A 61 13.52 6.45 5.76
C ARG A 61 14.59 6.59 4.66
N ARG A 62 14.23 6.39 3.40
CA ARG A 62 15.20 6.50 2.32
C ARG A 62 15.38 7.97 1.96
N VAL A 63 16.61 8.45 2.01
CA VAL A 63 17.02 9.68 1.28
C VAL A 63 16.81 9.40 -0.21
N PHE A 64 16.40 10.37 -1.05
CA PHE A 64 16.07 10.29 -2.51
C PHE A 64 17.10 9.56 -3.41
N SER A 65 17.54 8.37 -3.00
CA SER A 65 18.53 7.54 -3.64
C SER A 65 17.78 6.54 -4.50
N SER A 66 17.83 6.78 -5.81
CA SER A 66 17.64 5.74 -6.80
C SER A 66 18.71 4.65 -6.57
N PRO A 67 18.38 3.35 -6.53
CA PRO A 67 17.04 2.73 -6.61
C PRO A 67 16.38 2.41 -5.25
N PHE A 68 15.04 2.37 -5.22
CA PHE A 68 14.25 1.89 -4.08
C PHE A 68 14.25 0.36 -4.06
N THR A 69 14.94 -0.27 -3.11
CA THR A 69 15.11 -1.73 -3.03
C THR A 69 14.41 -2.30 -1.81
N VAL A 70 13.49 -3.25 -1.98
CA VAL A 70 12.93 -4.01 -0.85
C VAL A 70 13.68 -5.34 -0.77
N GLU A 71 14.30 -5.62 0.38
CA GLU A 71 15.01 -6.87 0.61
C GLU A 71 14.16 -7.80 1.44
N ARG A 72 13.90 -9.01 0.95
CA ARG A 72 13.22 -10.05 1.73
C ARG A 72 14.17 -11.18 2.03
N HIS A 73 14.45 -11.37 3.31
CA HIS A 73 15.23 -12.51 3.78
C HIS A 73 14.35 -13.75 3.91
N THR A 74 14.75 -14.83 3.25
CA THR A 74 14.14 -16.14 3.51
C THR A 74 14.88 -16.83 4.66
N PRO A 75 14.19 -17.26 5.72
CA PRO A 75 14.84 -17.89 6.87
C PRO A 75 15.53 -19.19 6.43
N ARG A 76 16.68 -19.48 7.06
CA ARG A 76 17.39 -20.76 6.83
C ARG A 76 16.50 -21.90 7.28
N SER A 77 16.18 -22.83 6.38
CA SER A 77 15.56 -24.08 6.81
C SER A 77 16.63 -24.92 7.51
N LEU A 78 16.42 -25.31 8.76
CA LEU A 78 17.37 -26.20 9.47
C LEU A 78 17.43 -27.59 8.84
N ILE A 79 16.39 -27.99 8.09
CA ILE A 79 16.20 -29.33 7.52
C ILE A 79 16.98 -29.51 6.20
N ARG A 80 17.22 -28.43 5.46
CA ARG A 80 18.02 -28.45 4.23
C ARG A 80 19.04 -27.34 4.40
N LEU A 81 20.34 -27.67 4.47
CA LEU A 81 21.50 -26.76 4.54
C LEU A 81 21.57 -25.78 3.34
N ARG A 82 20.48 -25.05 3.08
CA ARG A 82 20.38 -24.04 2.04
C ARG A 82 20.84 -22.72 2.65
N PRO A 83 21.71 -21.98 1.95
CA PRO A 83 22.07 -20.64 2.37
C PRO A 83 20.81 -19.77 2.43
N ALA A 84 20.81 -18.81 3.35
CA ALA A 84 19.80 -17.77 3.38
C ALA A 84 19.79 -17.08 2.01
N ARG A 85 18.63 -17.04 1.35
CA ARG A 85 18.47 -16.30 0.10
C ARG A 85 17.88 -14.95 0.42
N THR A 86 18.55 -13.90 -0.02
CA THR A 86 18.00 -12.55 -0.06
C THR A 86 17.44 -12.35 -1.46
N ILE A 87 16.15 -12.00 -1.55
CA ILE A 87 15.55 -11.57 -2.80
C ILE A 87 15.42 -10.05 -2.73
N THR A 88 15.99 -9.37 -3.71
CA THR A 88 15.92 -7.91 -3.84
C THR A 88 14.88 -7.55 -4.89
N TYR A 89 13.95 -6.67 -4.52
CA TYR A 89 12.95 -6.10 -5.43
C TYR A 89 13.27 -4.62 -5.59
N SER A 90 13.75 -4.20 -6.76
CA SER A 90 14.14 -2.82 -7.00
C SER A 90 13.05 -2.05 -7.74
N PHE A 91 12.85 -0.79 -7.45
CA PHE A 91 12.10 0.17 -8.25
C PHE A 91 13.06 1.30 -8.62
N ASP A 92 12.92 1.83 -9.82
CA ASP A 92 13.88 2.81 -10.34
C ASP A 92 13.75 4.16 -9.63
N SER A 93 12.54 4.46 -9.17
CA SER A 93 12.23 5.67 -8.39
C SER A 93 10.92 5.51 -7.60
N GLN A 94 10.62 6.48 -6.74
CA GLN A 94 9.29 6.60 -6.13
C GLN A 94 8.17 6.71 -7.18
N GLN A 95 8.44 7.42 -8.29
CA GLN A 95 7.49 7.58 -9.38
C GLN A 95 7.22 6.25 -10.08
N ASP A 96 8.24 5.41 -10.22
CA ASP A 96 8.10 4.07 -10.79
C ASP A 96 7.17 3.18 -9.94
N LEU A 97 7.33 3.21 -8.61
CA LEU A 97 6.38 2.56 -7.70
C LEU A 97 4.96 3.11 -7.85
N ALA A 98 4.79 4.44 -7.95
CA ALA A 98 3.49 5.05 -8.15
C ALA A 98 2.85 4.60 -9.48
N LEU A 99 3.62 4.54 -10.57
CA LEU A 99 3.15 4.05 -11.86
C LEU A 99 2.73 2.58 -11.81
N ALA A 100 3.52 1.73 -11.13
CA ALA A 100 3.20 0.33 -10.92
C ALA A 100 1.90 0.14 -10.12
N VAL A 101 1.71 0.89 -9.04
CA VAL A 101 0.47 0.88 -8.24
C VAL A 101 -0.72 1.33 -9.08
N ARG A 102 -0.59 2.44 -9.81
CA ARG A 102 -1.63 2.92 -10.72
C ARG A 102 -1.99 1.87 -11.76
N HIS A 103 -1.00 1.20 -12.34
CA HIS A 103 -1.22 0.13 -13.30
C HIS A 103 -2.09 -0.98 -12.70
N VAL A 104 -1.76 -1.45 -11.49
CA VAL A 104 -2.56 -2.48 -10.78
C VAL A 104 -3.99 -2.02 -10.50
N ILE A 105 -4.21 -0.73 -10.17
CA ILE A 105 -5.56 -0.20 -9.94
C ILE A 105 -6.37 -0.14 -11.24
N THR A 106 -5.76 0.35 -12.33
CA THR A 106 -6.45 0.54 -13.62
C THR A 106 -6.64 -0.75 -14.43
N GLN A 107 -5.74 -1.72 -14.24
CA GLN A 107 -5.80 -3.03 -14.87
C GLN A 107 -5.72 -4.10 -13.79
N PRO A 108 -6.86 -4.37 -13.12
CA PRO A 108 -6.87 -5.28 -11.99
C PRO A 108 -6.70 -6.73 -12.45
N THR A 109 -5.49 -7.26 -12.27
CA THR A 109 -5.20 -8.67 -12.51
C THR A 109 -5.50 -9.54 -11.28
N ASP A 110 -5.47 -8.94 -10.09
CA ASP A 110 -5.67 -9.63 -8.81
C ASP A 110 -6.50 -8.78 -7.84
N ASN A 111 -7.71 -9.26 -7.52
CA ASN A 111 -8.63 -8.60 -6.59
C ASN A 111 -8.10 -8.55 -5.16
N GLN A 112 -7.23 -9.48 -4.76
CA GLN A 112 -6.65 -9.48 -3.42
C GLN A 112 -5.70 -8.29 -3.24
N ILE A 113 -4.89 -8.01 -4.25
CA ILE A 113 -3.95 -6.89 -4.22
C ILE A 113 -4.69 -5.55 -4.26
N LEU A 114 -5.81 -5.46 -4.98
CA LEU A 114 -6.68 -4.27 -4.90
C LEU A 114 -7.23 -4.03 -3.49
N GLN A 115 -7.67 -5.10 -2.81
CA GLN A 115 -8.16 -5.01 -1.44
C GLN A 115 -7.06 -4.56 -0.47
N GLU A 116 -5.84 -5.10 -0.64
CA GLU A 116 -4.68 -4.67 0.13
C GLU A 116 -4.33 -3.21 -0.13
N LEU A 117 -4.34 -2.76 -1.40
CA LEU A 117 -4.13 -1.35 -1.77
C LEU A 117 -5.17 -0.44 -1.12
N ALA A 118 -6.46 -0.81 -1.16
CA ALA A 118 -7.54 -0.03 -0.55
C ALA A 118 -7.38 0.07 0.97
N CYS A 119 -7.12 -1.07 1.62
CA CYS A 119 -6.88 -1.15 3.06
C CYS A 119 -5.66 -0.32 3.48
N MET A 120 -4.56 -0.43 2.75
CA MET A 120 -3.34 0.31 3.02
C MET A 120 -3.54 1.81 2.84
N THR A 121 -4.23 2.24 1.78
CA THR A 121 -4.55 3.66 1.56
C THR A 121 -5.35 4.23 2.72
N PHE A 122 -6.38 3.51 3.17
CA PHE A 122 -7.18 3.91 4.32
C PHE A 122 -6.35 4.03 5.60
N LYS A 123 -5.46 3.05 5.88
CA LYS A 123 -4.57 3.05 7.05
C LYS A 123 -3.54 4.18 7.01
N ILE A 124 -2.97 4.47 5.85
CA ILE A 124 -1.95 5.51 5.66
C ILE A 124 -2.57 6.88 5.90
N ILE A 125 -3.72 7.17 5.26
CA ILE A 125 -4.39 8.48 5.40
C ILE A 125 -4.85 8.70 6.84
N ASN A 126 -5.42 7.66 7.46
CA ASN A 126 -5.96 7.75 8.82
C ASN A 126 -4.95 7.32 9.90
N GLN A 127 -3.66 7.21 9.56
CA GLN A 127 -2.59 6.80 10.50
C GLN A 127 -2.63 7.54 11.84
N PRO A 128 -2.71 8.89 11.90
CA PRO A 128 -2.68 9.59 13.19
C PRO A 128 -3.89 9.26 14.07
N SER A 129 -5.04 8.99 13.47
CA SER A 129 -6.28 8.68 14.18
C SER A 129 -6.33 7.21 14.63
N LEU A 130 -5.82 6.30 13.81
CA LEU A 130 -5.82 4.86 14.08
C LEU A 130 -4.73 4.41 15.08
N LYS A 131 -3.80 5.29 15.46
CA LYS A 131 -2.67 5.00 16.37
C LYS A 131 -1.90 3.74 15.95
N LEU A 132 -1.72 3.57 14.65
CA LEU A 132 -1.02 2.42 14.08
C LEU A 132 0.47 2.49 14.40
N ASP A 133 1.04 1.34 14.75
CA ASP A 133 2.47 1.21 14.95
C ASP A 133 3.22 1.42 13.62
N ILE A 134 4.27 2.24 13.67
CA ILE A 134 5.05 2.63 12.49
C ILE A 134 5.73 1.40 11.89
N ASP A 135 6.23 0.49 12.73
CA ASP A 135 6.94 -0.71 12.29
C ASP A 135 5.97 -1.66 11.57
N SER A 136 4.74 -1.81 12.09
CA SER A 136 3.68 -2.59 11.43
C SER A 136 3.24 -2.01 10.08
N LEU A 137 3.20 -0.68 9.97
CA LEU A 137 2.93 0.01 8.72
C LEU A 137 4.06 -0.18 7.73
N GLN A 138 5.31 -0.12 8.20
CA GLN A 138 6.48 -0.38 7.38
C GLN A 138 6.43 -1.78 6.77
N GLU A 139 6.27 -2.84 7.58
CA GLU A 139 6.21 -4.23 7.09
C GLU A 139 5.09 -4.45 6.08
N SER A 140 3.91 -3.86 6.32
CA SER A 140 2.77 -3.96 5.41
C SER A 140 2.96 -3.18 4.11
N THR A 141 3.67 -2.04 4.14
CA THR A 141 4.06 -1.34 2.91
C THR A 141 5.12 -2.10 2.11
N GLU A 142 6.05 -2.82 2.75
CA GLU A 142 7.03 -3.67 2.06
C GLU A 142 6.36 -4.83 1.33
N SER A 143 5.47 -5.55 2.03
CA SER A 143 4.78 -6.70 1.46
C SER A 143 3.95 -6.30 0.23
N LEU A 144 3.25 -5.17 0.32
CA LEU A 144 2.47 -4.57 -0.77
C LEU A 144 3.37 -4.17 -1.96
N ALA A 145 4.48 -3.47 -1.70
CA ALA A 145 5.42 -3.07 -2.74
C ALA A 145 5.98 -4.31 -3.48
N ILE A 146 6.31 -5.38 -2.75
CA ILE A 146 6.75 -6.65 -3.33
C ILE A 146 5.64 -7.29 -4.18
N ALA A 147 4.40 -7.29 -3.71
CA ALA A 147 3.26 -7.85 -4.44
C ALA A 147 3.02 -7.09 -5.76
N VAL A 148 3.01 -5.75 -5.71
CA VAL A 148 2.89 -4.88 -6.88
C VAL A 148 4.06 -5.10 -7.85
N HIS A 149 5.29 -5.21 -7.35
CA HIS A 149 6.47 -5.52 -8.18
C HIS A 149 6.29 -6.85 -8.91
N LYS A 150 5.83 -7.89 -8.22
CA LYS A 150 5.60 -9.21 -8.83
C LYS A 150 4.54 -9.14 -9.91
N LEU A 151 3.41 -8.46 -9.70
CA LEU A 151 2.36 -8.36 -10.73
C LEU A 151 2.81 -7.60 -11.97
N THR A 152 3.49 -6.47 -11.78
CA THR A 152 3.83 -5.55 -12.87
C THR A 152 5.07 -5.96 -13.64
N ARG A 153 5.97 -6.73 -13.02
CA ARG A 153 7.26 -7.10 -13.62
C ARG A 153 7.45 -8.61 -13.83
N ALA A 154 6.54 -9.46 -13.37
CA ALA A 154 6.53 -10.87 -13.80
C ALA A 154 5.91 -11.07 -15.19
N THR A 155 5.24 -10.06 -15.74
CA THR A 155 4.56 -10.10 -17.05
C THR A 155 5.44 -9.67 -18.23
N THR A 156 6.68 -9.27 -18.01
CA THR A 156 7.65 -9.06 -19.10
C THR A 156 8.34 -10.38 -19.45
N CYS A 157 7.67 -11.20 -20.25
CA CYS A 157 8.27 -12.29 -21.03
C CYS A 157 7.92 -12.08 -22.50
#